data_AF-A0A8H3TZI3-F1
#
_entry.id   AF-A0A8H3TZI3-F1
#
_cell.length_a   1.000
_cell.length_b   1.000
_cell.length_c   1.000
_cell.angle_alpha   90.00
_cell.angle_beta   90.00
_cell.angle_gamma   90.00
#
_symmetry.space_group_name_H-M   'P 1'
#
loop_
_entity.id
_entity.type
_entity.pdbx_description
1 polymer ?
#
loop_
_entity_poly.entity_id
_entity_poly.type
_entity_poly.pdbx_seq_one_letter_code
_entity_poly.pdbx_strand_id
1 'polypeptide(L)'
;MQISHASVNLPRLVKGLSARSSHLESEDWVQVRAGQATIEYARGLLKLVREENVVPAGKVNTLERELNNVAHAFEEAVKRKPIPSSSTTPPPSIPPIAIPSSLIVQQSIVPSNQALKETPLSSGSDSTFLEPNLETMPQRSPIREASTSLPALTTRESFLAEKEDEALLPLRPAEEDQRGELFGGLARGDRRGLRGAAQLHDEIGGQLAEMSHQLKLNAVHFSKSLEDEKGILEASTEVLTRNLDRTQVSKKVLDSVRKKAGGTTWLTIISIVVVMIAFVWTYLLIRFT
;
A
#
# COMPACT_ATOMS: atom_id res chain seq x y z
N MET A 1 -13.43 -6.11 22.59
CA MET A 1 -12.57 -7.28 22.30
C MET A 1 -11.18 -6.93 21.75
N GLN A 2 -10.97 -5.80 21.09
CA GLN A 2 -9.65 -5.45 20.52
C GLN A 2 -8.54 -5.27 21.59
N ILE A 3 -8.88 -4.81 22.79
CA ILE A 3 -7.89 -4.53 23.84
C ILE A 3 -7.25 -5.81 24.41
N SER A 4 -8.03 -6.89 24.55
CA SER A 4 -7.50 -8.17 25.01
C SER A 4 -6.39 -8.67 24.09
N HIS A 5 -6.54 -8.49 22.76
CA HIS A 5 -5.48 -8.80 21.80
C HIS A 5 -4.27 -7.89 21.94
N ALA A 6 -4.46 -6.59 22.16
CA ALA A 6 -3.36 -5.65 22.39
C ALA A 6 -2.49 -6.05 23.59
N SER A 7 -3.11 -6.44 24.71
CA SER A 7 -2.40 -6.85 25.93
C SER A 7 -1.55 -8.11 25.75
N VAL A 8 -1.99 -9.05 24.92
CA VAL A 8 -1.27 -10.31 24.63
C VAL A 8 -0.19 -10.10 23.57
N ASN A 9 -0.44 -9.23 22.60
CA ASN A 9 0.49 -8.98 21.49
C ASN A 9 1.64 -8.06 21.90
N LEU A 10 1.41 -7.07 22.77
CA LEU A 10 2.44 -6.13 23.23
C LEU A 10 3.72 -6.81 23.76
N PRO A 11 3.68 -7.76 24.71
CA PRO A 11 4.90 -8.40 25.21
C PRO A 11 5.62 -9.23 24.14
N ARG A 12 4.88 -9.83 23.19
CA ARG A 12 5.48 -10.56 22.06
C ARG A 12 6.19 -9.60 21.10
N LEU A 13 5.57 -8.45 20.83
CA LEU A 13 6.12 -7.40 19.99
C LEU A 13 7.39 -6.82 20.61
N VAL A 14 7.35 -6.47 21.90
CA VAL A 14 8.52 -5.94 22.63
C VAL A 14 9.66 -6.96 22.65
N LYS A 15 9.37 -8.24 22.90
CA LYS A 15 10.37 -9.31 22.85
C LYS A 15 10.97 -9.50 21.44
N GLY A 16 10.14 -9.42 20.41
CA GLY A 16 10.58 -9.46 19.01
C GLY A 16 11.46 -8.28 18.64
N LEU A 17 11.09 -7.07 19.05
CA LEU A 17 11.88 -5.86 18.85
C LEU A 17 13.20 -5.89 19.64
N SER A 18 13.21 -6.43 20.86
CA SER A 18 14.42 -6.63 21.65
C SER A 18 15.38 -7.62 20.99
N ALA A 19 14.88 -8.78 20.53
CA ALA A 19 15.69 -9.75 19.78
C ALA A 19 16.22 -9.15 18.46
N ARG A 20 15.42 -8.32 17.78
CA ARG A 20 15.86 -7.61 16.59
C ARG A 20 16.94 -6.57 16.90
N SER A 21 16.81 -5.87 18.02
CA SER A 21 17.77 -4.84 18.42
C SER A 21 19.19 -5.38 18.61
N SER A 22 19.34 -6.64 19.06
CA SER A 22 20.65 -7.30 19.13
C SER A 22 21.29 -7.61 17.76
N HIS A 23 20.52 -7.57 16.67
CA HIS A 23 21.00 -7.88 15.31
C HIS A 23 21.12 -6.63 14.42
N LEU A 24 20.92 -5.44 14.98
CA LEU A 24 20.89 -4.16 14.24
C LEU A 24 22.17 -3.85 13.46
N GLU A 25 23.33 -4.34 13.93
CA GLU A 25 24.61 -4.07 13.26
C GLU A 25 24.65 -4.68 11.85
N SER A 26 24.02 -5.83 11.65
CA SER A 26 24.00 -6.54 10.36
C SER A 26 22.76 -6.25 9.49
N GLU A 27 21.74 -5.57 10.00
CA GLU A 27 20.52 -5.28 9.23
C GLU A 27 20.68 -4.10 8.25
N ASP A 28 19.95 -4.17 7.15
CA ASP A 28 19.83 -3.08 6.17
C ASP A 28 19.15 -1.85 6.78
N TRP A 29 19.52 -0.65 6.34
CA TRP A 29 18.94 0.61 6.83
C TRP A 29 17.40 0.66 6.71
N VAL A 30 16.84 0.04 5.66
CA VAL A 30 15.38 -0.05 5.43
C VAL A 30 14.69 -0.80 6.58
N GLN A 31 15.34 -1.84 7.07
CA GLN A 31 14.84 -2.67 8.16
C GLN A 31 14.87 -1.93 9.50
N VAL A 32 15.93 -1.13 9.72
CA VAL A 32 16.03 -0.24 10.88
C VAL A 32 14.87 0.76 10.89
N ARG A 33 14.55 1.37 9.75
CA ARG A 33 13.42 2.32 9.62
C ARG A 33 12.06 1.64 9.85
N ALA A 34 11.86 0.44 9.31
CA ALA A 34 10.66 -0.35 9.56
C ALA A 34 10.52 -0.72 11.06
N GLY A 35 11.63 -1.01 11.72
CA GLY A 35 11.67 -1.23 13.18
C GLY A 35 11.24 0.00 13.97
N GLN A 36 11.65 1.21 13.55
CA GLN A 36 11.25 2.46 14.19
C GLN A 36 9.73 2.68 14.15
N ALA A 37 9.09 2.48 13.00
CA ALA A 37 7.63 2.56 12.89
C ALA A 37 6.92 1.53 13.80
N THR A 38 7.51 0.34 13.95
CA THR A 38 6.99 -0.70 14.83
C THR A 38 7.09 -0.30 16.32
N ILE A 39 8.14 0.45 16.70
CA ILE A 39 8.31 0.98 18.06
C ILE A 39 7.25 2.05 18.35
N GLU A 40 6.95 2.94 17.40
CA GLU A 40 5.89 3.94 17.55
C GLU A 40 4.52 3.29 17.73
N TYR A 41 4.23 2.25 16.95
CA TYR A 41 3.02 1.45 17.12
C TYR A 41 2.97 0.79 18.51
N ALA A 42 4.07 0.20 18.97
CA ALA A 42 4.15 -0.39 20.31
C ALA A 42 3.93 0.65 21.42
N ARG A 43 4.43 1.89 21.25
CA ARG A 43 4.18 3.01 22.18
C ARG A 43 2.70 3.40 22.19
N GLY A 44 2.04 3.44 21.03
CA GLY A 44 0.60 3.66 20.94
C GLY A 44 -0.20 2.60 21.70
N LEU A 45 0.14 1.31 21.51
CA LEU A 45 -0.48 0.20 22.24
C LEU A 45 -0.26 0.30 23.75
N LEU A 46 0.95 0.69 24.19
CA LEU A 46 1.26 0.83 25.61
C LEU A 46 0.44 1.93 26.28
N LYS A 47 0.19 3.05 25.57
CA LYS A 47 -0.70 4.12 26.05
C LYS A 47 -2.14 3.62 26.24
N LEU A 48 -2.67 2.88 25.26
CA LEU A 48 -4.01 2.29 25.35
C LEU A 48 -4.14 1.29 26.50
N VAL A 49 -3.15 0.41 26.67
CA VAL A 49 -3.13 -0.58 27.78
C VAL A 49 -3.02 0.11 29.14
N ARG A 50 -2.30 1.23 29.24
CA ARG A 50 -2.19 2.04 30.46
C ARG A 50 -3.52 2.70 30.83
N GLU A 51 -4.23 3.25 29.85
CA GLU A 51 -5.50 3.95 30.08
C GLU A 51 -6.59 3.02 30.60
N GLU A 52 -6.64 1.78 30.10
CA GLU A 52 -7.68 0.82 30.49
C GLU A 52 -7.34 0.03 31.78
N ASN A 53 -6.13 0.20 32.32
CA ASN A 53 -5.68 -0.42 33.58
C ASN A 53 -5.86 -1.96 33.63
N VAL A 54 -5.83 -2.62 32.48
CA VAL A 54 -6.06 -4.08 32.35
C VAL A 54 -4.85 -4.88 32.87
N VAL A 55 -3.66 -4.29 32.84
CA VAL A 55 -2.40 -4.92 33.20
C VAL A 55 -1.86 -4.25 34.46
N PRO A 56 -1.35 -5.00 35.45
CA PRO A 56 -0.77 -4.41 36.66
C PRO A 56 0.35 -3.44 36.31
N ALA A 57 0.33 -2.25 36.92
CA ALA A 57 1.23 -1.14 36.63
C ALA A 57 2.72 -1.54 36.62
N GLY A 58 3.12 -2.48 37.48
CA GLY A 58 4.49 -3.00 37.51
C GLY A 58 4.94 -3.61 36.18
N LYS A 59 4.08 -4.38 35.49
CA LYS A 59 4.41 -4.99 34.19
C LYS A 59 4.43 -3.97 33.05
N VAL A 60 3.57 -2.95 33.12
CA VAL A 60 3.55 -1.87 32.14
C VAL A 60 4.86 -1.07 32.21
N ASN A 61 5.35 -0.80 33.42
CA ASN A 61 6.60 -0.07 33.63
C ASN A 61 7.83 -0.85 33.16
N THR A 62 7.85 -2.18 33.32
CA THR A 62 8.95 -3.02 32.77
C THR A 62 8.95 -3.00 31.25
N LEU A 63 7.78 -3.11 30.61
CA LEU A 63 7.65 -3.05 29.15
C LEU A 63 8.03 -1.69 28.60
N GLU A 64 7.65 -0.60 29.28
CA GLU A 64 8.03 0.76 28.89
C GLU A 64 9.55 0.97 28.96
N ARG A 65 10.20 0.45 30.02
CA ARG A 65 11.65 0.50 30.14
C ARG A 65 12.34 -0.30 29.02
N GLU A 66 11.87 -1.51 28.73
CA GLU A 66 12.40 -2.31 27.62
C GLU A 66 12.21 -1.60 26.27
N LEU A 67 11.03 -1.04 26.02
CA LEU A 67 10.73 -0.33 24.78
C LEU A 67 11.58 0.93 24.61
N ASN A 68 11.87 1.66 25.69
CA ASN A 68 12.77 2.82 25.66
C ASN A 68 14.23 2.42 25.40
N ASN A 69 14.70 1.31 25.98
CA ASN A 69 16.04 0.79 25.70
C ASN A 69 16.17 0.39 24.22
N VAL A 70 15.17 -0.31 23.69
CA VAL A 70 15.12 -0.68 22.27
C VAL A 70 15.05 0.56 21.37
N ALA A 71 14.22 1.55 21.71
CA ALA A 71 14.12 2.80 20.96
C ALA A 71 15.47 3.53 20.86
N HIS A 72 16.22 3.59 21.97
CA HIS A 72 17.56 4.19 21.97
C HIS A 72 18.54 3.41 21.08
N ALA A 73 18.49 2.07 21.11
CA ALA A 73 19.34 1.24 20.25
C ALA A 73 19.06 1.44 18.76
N PHE A 74 17.79 1.56 18.38
CA PHE A 74 17.40 1.89 16.99
C PHE A 74 17.82 3.31 16.59
N GLU A 75 17.65 4.30 17.47
CA GLU A 75 18.08 5.68 17.21
C GLU A 75 19.60 5.78 17.03
N GLU A 76 20.39 5.09 17.85
CA GLU A 76 21.83 4.97 17.66
C GLU A 76 22.18 4.30 16.33
N ALA A 77 21.47 3.23 15.95
CA ALA A 77 21.71 2.53 14.68
C ALA A 77 21.43 3.45 13.47
N VAL A 78 20.37 4.27 13.53
CA VAL A 78 20.06 5.28 12.50
C VAL A 78 21.14 6.36 12.44
N LYS A 79 21.65 6.82 13.59
CA LYS A 79 22.75 7.81 13.64
C LYS A 79 24.07 7.25 13.09
N ARG A 80 24.37 5.97 13.36
CA ARG A 80 25.61 5.31 12.89
C ARG A 80 25.59 4.98 11.41
N LYS A 81 24.43 4.65 10.86
CA LYS A 81 24.21 4.41 9.43
C LYS A 81 23.44 5.61 8.87
N PRO A 82 24.11 6.77 8.68
CA PRO A 82 23.45 7.89 8.02
C PRO A 82 22.90 7.37 6.71
N ILE A 83 21.62 7.69 6.47
CA ILE A 83 20.93 7.40 5.21
C ILE A 83 21.95 7.71 4.13
N PRO A 84 22.27 6.78 3.20
CA PRO A 84 23.08 7.14 2.05
C PRO A 84 22.30 8.28 1.42
N SER A 85 22.77 9.51 1.66
CA SER A 85 22.22 10.71 1.09
C SER A 85 22.06 10.32 -0.36
N SER A 86 20.84 10.36 -0.87
CA SER A 86 20.55 10.12 -2.28
C SER A 86 21.31 11.18 -3.05
N SER A 87 22.59 10.92 -3.19
CA SER A 87 23.62 11.77 -3.69
C SER A 87 23.38 11.70 -5.17
N THR A 88 22.64 12.71 -5.63
CA THR A 88 22.94 13.33 -6.90
C THR A 88 22.96 12.28 -8.00
N THR A 89 21.80 11.71 -8.30
CA THR A 89 21.54 11.46 -9.72
C THR A 89 21.66 12.84 -10.35
N PRO A 90 22.72 13.12 -11.14
CA PRO A 90 22.80 14.41 -11.82
C PRO A 90 21.48 14.59 -12.57
N PRO A 91 20.90 15.81 -12.59
CA PRO A 91 19.69 16.05 -13.35
C PRO A 91 19.92 15.45 -14.74
N PRO A 92 19.00 14.62 -15.26
CA PRO A 92 19.17 14.03 -16.57
C PRO A 92 19.42 15.17 -17.54
N SER A 93 20.64 15.25 -18.09
CA SER A 93 20.96 16.15 -19.19
C SER A 93 20.06 15.73 -20.34
N ILE A 94 18.89 16.36 -20.43
CA ILE A 94 18.04 16.29 -21.60
C ILE A 94 18.86 16.93 -22.72
N PRO A 95 19.27 16.17 -23.77
CA PRO A 95 19.88 16.79 -24.93
C PRO A 95 18.87 17.78 -25.53
N PRO A 96 19.29 18.99 -25.94
CA PRO A 96 18.38 19.96 -26.54
C PRO A 96 17.73 19.35 -27.79
N ILE A 97 16.44 19.07 -27.70
CA ILE A 97 15.61 18.71 -28.84
C ILE A 97 15.54 19.96 -29.72
N ALA A 98 16.24 19.92 -30.86
CA ALA A 98 16.06 20.87 -31.93
C ALA A 98 14.61 20.75 -32.44
N ILE A 99 13.80 21.79 -32.20
CA ILE A 99 12.46 21.91 -32.76
C ILE A 99 12.64 22.38 -34.21
N PRO A 100 12.31 21.58 -35.23
CA PRO A 100 12.23 22.08 -36.59
C PRO A 100 11.01 23.00 -36.73
N SER A 101 11.27 24.27 -37.03
CA SER A 101 10.27 25.23 -37.48
C SER A 101 9.76 24.86 -38.87
N SER A 102 8.72 24.04 -38.95
CA SER A 102 7.73 23.96 -40.04
C SER A 102 6.69 22.92 -39.59
N LEU A 103 5.38 23.08 -39.69
CA LEU A 103 4.57 23.75 -40.69
C LEU A 103 3.30 24.29 -40.03
N ILE A 104 2.93 25.50 -40.45
CA ILE A 104 1.54 25.97 -40.48
C ILE A 104 0.82 25.13 -41.54
N VAL A 105 -0.09 24.24 -41.14
CA VAL A 105 -1.15 23.75 -42.03
C VAL A 105 -2.49 23.74 -41.29
N GLN A 106 -3.39 24.48 -41.91
CA GLN A 106 -4.78 24.74 -41.67
C GLN A 106 -5.63 23.46 -41.78
N GLN A 107 -6.58 23.22 -40.88
CA GLN A 107 -7.76 22.37 -41.12
C GLN A 107 -8.82 22.73 -40.06
N SER A 108 -9.84 23.50 -40.44
CA SER A 108 -11.08 23.09 -41.10
C SER A 108 -12.01 22.28 -40.19
N ILE A 109 -13.09 22.95 -39.84
CA ILE A 109 -14.29 22.51 -39.13
C ILE A 109 -15.04 21.47 -39.98
N VAL A 110 -15.72 20.50 -39.34
CA VAL A 110 -17.07 19.91 -39.64
C VAL A 110 -17.20 18.49 -38.99
N PRO A 111 -18.42 18.05 -38.58
CA PRO A 111 -18.63 17.23 -37.38
C PRO A 111 -18.82 15.73 -37.63
N SER A 112 -18.66 14.98 -36.54
CA SER A 112 -18.82 13.53 -36.44
C SER A 112 -20.31 13.13 -36.39
N ASN A 113 -20.69 12.20 -37.26
CA ASN A 113 -21.96 11.48 -37.23
C ASN A 113 -21.68 10.03 -37.63
N GLN A 114 -22.33 9.09 -36.93
CA GLN A 114 -22.52 7.67 -37.30
C GLN A 114 -21.27 6.77 -37.23
N ALA A 115 -21.31 5.49 -36.89
CA ALA A 115 -22.40 4.59 -36.53
C ALA A 115 -21.81 3.37 -35.80
N LEU A 116 -22.65 2.82 -34.93
CA LEU A 116 -22.59 1.48 -34.36
C LEU A 116 -22.31 0.42 -35.44
N LYS A 117 -21.33 -0.47 -35.22
CA LYS A 117 -21.21 -1.72 -35.99
C LYS A 117 -20.86 -2.87 -35.06
N GLU A 118 -21.90 -3.65 -34.76
CA GLU A 118 -21.85 -4.99 -34.18
C GLU A 118 -21.23 -5.96 -35.18
N THR A 119 -20.44 -6.94 -34.71
CA THR A 119 -20.29 -8.29 -35.30
C THR A 119 -19.49 -9.20 -34.35
N PRO A 120 -19.50 -10.55 -34.48
CA PRO A 120 -20.26 -11.42 -33.56
C PRO A 120 -19.42 -12.54 -32.90
N LEU A 121 -20.11 -13.29 -32.03
CA LEU A 121 -19.73 -14.61 -31.50
C LEU A 121 -19.07 -15.52 -32.54
N SER A 122 -17.99 -16.20 -32.13
CA SER A 122 -17.60 -17.48 -32.69
C SER A 122 -17.42 -18.51 -31.59
N SER A 123 -18.25 -19.54 -31.69
CA SER A 123 -18.25 -20.79 -30.95
C SER A 123 -17.20 -21.73 -31.56
N GLY A 124 -16.39 -22.36 -30.72
CA GLY A 124 -15.38 -23.32 -31.14
C GLY A 124 -15.06 -24.29 -30.01
N SER A 125 -15.94 -25.28 -29.84
CA SER A 125 -15.66 -26.52 -29.15
C SER A 125 -14.59 -27.29 -29.92
N ASP A 126 -13.49 -27.67 -29.26
CA ASP A 126 -12.79 -28.89 -29.67
C ASP A 126 -12.24 -29.64 -28.46
N SER A 127 -12.61 -30.91 -28.45
CA SER A 127 -12.32 -31.89 -27.43
C SER A 127 -11.15 -32.72 -27.94
N THR A 128 -9.99 -32.62 -27.31
CA THR A 128 -8.91 -33.58 -27.57
C THR A 128 -8.47 -34.23 -26.26
N PHE A 129 -9.03 -35.41 -26.09
CA PHE A 129 -8.65 -36.46 -25.16
C PHE A 129 -7.29 -37.02 -25.59
N LEU A 130 -6.28 -36.99 -24.71
CA LEU A 130 -5.12 -37.88 -24.78
C LEU A 130 -4.66 -38.29 -23.37
N GLU A 131 -4.22 -39.54 -23.34
CA GLU A 131 -3.93 -40.49 -22.26
C GLU A 131 -2.98 -40.08 -21.12
N PRO A 132 -2.99 -40.85 -20.02
CA PRO A 132 -2.17 -40.64 -18.83
C PRO A 132 -0.80 -41.30 -18.98
N ASN A 133 0.28 -40.52 -18.90
CA ASN A 133 1.61 -41.08 -18.76
C ASN A 133 1.96 -41.23 -17.27
N LEU A 134 2.24 -42.48 -16.90
CA LEU A 134 2.67 -42.93 -15.58
C LEU A 134 4.17 -42.67 -15.41
N GLU A 135 4.59 -42.58 -14.15
CA GLU A 135 5.99 -42.65 -13.70
C GLU A 135 6.90 -41.47 -14.01
N THR A 136 6.95 -40.53 -13.07
CA THR A 136 8.22 -39.89 -12.69
C THR A 136 8.20 -39.63 -11.18
N MET A 137 9.06 -40.33 -10.44
CA MET A 137 9.35 -40.05 -9.03
C MET A 137 9.80 -38.59 -8.88
N PRO A 138 9.29 -37.83 -7.89
CA PRO A 138 9.89 -36.55 -7.57
C PRO A 138 11.14 -36.80 -6.73
N GLN A 139 12.29 -36.57 -7.36
CA GLN A 139 13.57 -36.40 -6.71
C GLN A 139 13.44 -35.28 -5.66
N ARG A 140 13.69 -35.64 -4.41
CA ARG A 140 13.63 -34.80 -3.21
C ARG A 140 14.68 -33.70 -3.32
N SER A 141 14.28 -32.50 -3.74
CA SER A 141 15.12 -31.31 -3.63
C SER A 141 15.21 -30.84 -2.17
N PRO A 142 16.37 -30.29 -1.76
CA PRO A 142 16.56 -29.81 -0.40
C PRO A 142 15.64 -28.63 -0.14
N ILE A 143 15.02 -28.64 1.04
CA ILE A 143 14.18 -27.59 1.59
C ILE A 143 15.02 -26.31 1.62
N ARG A 144 14.86 -25.49 0.58
CA ARG A 144 15.28 -24.10 0.60
C ARG A 144 14.20 -23.38 1.39
N GLU A 145 14.54 -22.97 2.60
CA GLU A 145 13.71 -22.14 3.47
C GLU A 145 13.21 -20.95 2.66
N ALA A 146 11.94 -21.04 2.25
CA ALA A 146 11.23 -19.94 1.65
C ALA A 146 11.00 -18.94 2.79
N SER A 147 11.89 -17.96 2.88
CA SER A 147 11.64 -16.69 3.56
C SER A 147 10.30 -16.20 3.06
N THR A 148 9.27 -16.41 3.87
CA THR A 148 7.92 -15.92 3.62
C THR A 148 7.98 -14.42 3.89
N SER A 149 8.48 -13.66 2.92
CA SER A 149 8.25 -12.24 2.83
C SER A 149 6.77 -12.07 2.51
N LEU A 150 5.98 -11.92 3.57
CA LEU A 150 4.66 -11.30 3.49
C LEU A 150 4.81 -10.00 2.67
N PRO A 151 4.03 -9.79 1.59
CA PRO A 151 3.92 -8.45 1.04
C PRO A 151 3.23 -7.63 2.13
N ALA A 152 4.00 -6.74 2.74
CA ALA A 152 3.52 -5.78 3.71
C ALA A 152 2.44 -4.92 3.05
N LEU A 153 1.18 -5.27 3.28
CA LEU A 153 0.03 -4.39 3.17
C LEU A 153 0.10 -3.40 4.35
N THR A 154 1.12 -2.54 4.31
CA THR A 154 1.19 -1.34 5.14
C THR A 154 1.24 -0.17 4.18
N THR A 155 0.08 0.46 4.06
CA THR A 155 0.00 1.91 4.22
C THR A 155 0.69 2.70 3.12
N ARG A 156 -0.03 2.82 2.01
CA ARG A 156 0.13 3.86 0.98
C ARG A 156 -0.39 5.22 1.49
N GLU A 157 0.04 5.64 2.68
CA GLU A 157 -0.16 7.01 3.20
C GLU A 157 1.15 7.83 3.12
N SER A 158 2.29 7.20 2.81
CA SER A 158 3.60 7.85 2.79
C SER A 158 4.10 8.27 1.41
N PHE A 159 3.27 8.18 0.36
CA PHE A 159 3.60 8.71 -0.97
C PHE A 159 2.93 10.06 -1.28
N LEU A 160 2.16 10.63 -0.34
CA LEU A 160 1.62 11.98 -0.43
C LEU A 160 2.38 13.02 0.40
N ALA A 161 3.44 12.63 1.13
CA ALA A 161 4.12 13.53 2.08
C ALA A 161 5.51 14.04 1.64
N GLU A 162 5.98 13.74 0.42
CA GLU A 162 7.34 14.13 -0.01
C GLU A 162 7.40 14.67 -1.45
N LYS A 163 6.29 15.27 -1.91
CA LYS A 163 6.28 16.07 -3.14
C LYS A 163 5.26 17.20 -3.11
N GLU A 164 5.13 17.87 -1.97
CA GLU A 164 4.31 19.09 -1.84
C GLU A 164 5.15 20.39 -1.79
N ASP A 165 6.49 20.31 -1.90
CA ASP A 165 7.35 21.50 -1.86
C ASP A 165 7.61 22.15 -3.23
N GLU A 166 7.08 21.61 -4.33
CA GLU A 166 7.16 22.23 -5.66
C GLU A 166 5.80 22.21 -6.35
N ALA A 167 4.99 23.26 -6.10
CA ALA A 167 3.96 23.85 -6.99
C ALA A 167 2.66 24.27 -6.28
N LEU A 168 2.57 24.20 -4.96
CA LEU A 168 1.59 25.03 -4.25
C LEU A 168 2.23 26.41 -4.04
N LEU A 169 1.81 27.32 -4.91
CA LEU A 169 2.22 28.72 -4.99
C LEU A 169 2.42 29.31 -3.58
N PRO A 170 3.52 30.05 -3.33
CA PRO A 170 3.60 30.89 -2.16
C PRO A 170 2.45 31.90 -2.27
N LEU A 171 1.40 31.68 -1.49
CA LEU A 171 0.49 32.73 -1.07
C LEU A 171 1.36 33.70 -0.28
N ARG A 172 2.01 34.61 -1.01
CA ARG A 172 2.58 35.83 -0.46
C ARG A 172 1.41 36.50 0.24
N PRO A 173 1.38 36.58 1.59
CA PRO A 173 0.36 37.38 2.25
C PRO A 173 0.56 38.79 1.72
N ALA A 174 -0.40 39.26 0.92
CA ALA A 174 -0.47 40.66 0.57
C ALA A 174 -0.56 41.41 1.89
N GLU A 175 0.38 42.33 2.12
CA GLU A 175 0.40 43.19 3.30
C GLU A 175 -0.99 43.78 3.53
N GLU A 176 -1.56 43.34 4.64
CA GLU A 176 -2.84 43.75 5.16
C GLU A 176 -2.62 45.06 5.92
N ASP A 177 -2.45 46.19 5.20
CA ASP A 177 -2.38 47.49 5.91
C ASP A 177 -2.90 48.73 5.16
N GLN A 178 -3.56 48.60 4.00
CA GLN A 178 -4.15 49.79 3.32
C GLN A 178 -5.55 49.59 2.69
N ARG A 179 -6.29 48.53 3.05
CA ARG A 179 -7.66 48.32 2.52
C ARG A 179 -8.79 48.91 3.36
N GLY A 180 -8.47 49.60 4.46
CA GLY A 180 -9.45 50.20 5.37
C GLY A 180 -10.11 51.51 4.90
N GLU A 181 -9.56 52.21 3.90
CA GLU A 181 -10.04 53.57 3.55
C GLU A 181 -10.80 53.70 2.22
N LEU A 182 -11.05 52.62 1.47
CA LEU A 182 -11.63 52.73 0.12
C LEU A 182 -13.14 52.48 0.02
N PHE A 183 -13.80 52.00 1.08
CA PHE A 183 -15.26 51.74 1.06
C PHE A 183 -16.12 52.67 1.95
N GLY A 184 -15.51 53.62 2.69
CA GLY A 184 -16.22 54.52 3.61
C GLY A 184 -16.76 55.83 3.02
N GLY A 185 -16.51 56.12 1.74
CA GLY A 185 -16.67 57.48 1.17
C GLY A 185 -17.99 57.80 0.44
N LEU A 186 -19.06 57.03 0.59
CA LEU A 186 -20.30 57.24 -0.21
C LEU A 186 -21.29 58.28 0.35
N ALA A 187 -20.90 59.07 1.36
CA ALA A 187 -21.78 60.05 1.98
C ALA A 187 -21.50 61.53 1.61
N ARG A 188 -20.91 61.83 0.45
CA ARG A 188 -20.93 63.21 -0.09
C ARG A 188 -20.70 63.26 -1.59
N GLY A 189 -21.68 63.79 -2.31
CA GLY A 189 -21.75 63.80 -3.77
C GLY A 189 -20.59 64.52 -4.48
N ASP A 190 -19.58 63.77 -4.89
CA ASP A 190 -18.59 64.20 -5.87
C ASP A 190 -18.70 63.37 -7.17
N ARG A 191 -19.04 64.05 -8.27
CA ARG A 191 -19.27 63.46 -9.61
C ARG A 191 -17.97 62.98 -10.30
N ARG A 192 -16.83 63.01 -9.59
CA ARG A 192 -15.54 62.43 -10.05
C ARG A 192 -15.40 60.92 -9.82
N GLY A 193 -16.23 60.30 -8.97
CA GLY A 193 -16.18 58.86 -8.69
C GLY A 193 -16.62 57.93 -9.84
N LEU A 194 -17.33 58.45 -10.85
CA LEU A 194 -17.83 57.65 -11.98
C LEU A 194 -16.73 57.25 -12.98
N ARG A 195 -15.60 57.97 -13.05
CA ARG A 195 -14.48 57.59 -13.92
C ARG A 195 -13.63 56.45 -13.33
N GLY A 196 -13.54 56.36 -12.00
CA GLY A 196 -12.83 55.27 -11.33
C GLY A 196 -13.57 53.93 -11.39
N ALA A 197 -14.91 53.95 -11.42
CA ALA A 197 -15.72 52.73 -11.50
C ALA A 197 -15.51 51.94 -12.80
N ALA A 198 -15.36 52.62 -13.94
CA ALA A 198 -15.07 51.96 -15.21
C ALA A 198 -13.65 51.35 -15.22
N GLN A 199 -12.68 52.06 -14.66
CA GLN A 199 -11.29 51.60 -14.58
C GLN A 199 -11.12 50.42 -13.61
N LEU A 200 -11.85 50.42 -12.49
CA LEU A 200 -11.91 49.29 -11.55
C LEU A 200 -12.54 48.04 -12.20
N HIS A 201 -13.54 48.23 -13.05
CA HIS A 201 -14.23 47.12 -13.72
C HIS A 201 -13.33 46.44 -14.76
N ASP A 202 -12.50 47.20 -15.48
CA ASP A 202 -11.48 46.65 -16.37
C ASP A 202 -10.39 45.89 -15.60
N GLU A 203 -10.00 46.37 -14.41
CA GLU A 203 -9.01 45.68 -13.56
C GLU A 203 -9.54 44.36 -13.00
N ILE A 204 -10.78 44.33 -12.51
CA ILE A 204 -11.43 43.10 -12.05
C ILE A 204 -11.63 42.12 -13.21
N GLY A 205 -12.04 42.62 -14.39
CA GLY A 205 -12.17 41.81 -15.60
C GLY A 205 -10.84 41.13 -16.00
N GLY A 206 -9.74 41.88 -15.90
CA GLY A 206 -8.39 41.36 -16.14
C GLY A 206 -8.00 40.26 -15.14
N GLN A 207 -8.21 40.47 -13.84
CA GLN A 207 -7.93 39.48 -12.80
C GLN A 207 -8.79 38.21 -12.96
N LEU A 208 -10.06 38.37 -13.31
CA LEU A 208 -10.96 37.24 -13.52
C LEU A 208 -10.55 36.40 -14.73
N ALA A 209 -10.11 37.06 -15.80
CA ALA A 209 -9.59 36.38 -16.99
C ALA A 209 -8.32 35.58 -16.67
N GLU A 210 -7.41 36.15 -15.88
CA GLU A 210 -6.19 35.47 -15.44
C GLU A 210 -6.48 34.29 -14.50
N MET A 211 -7.35 34.47 -13.51
CA MET A 211 -7.78 33.39 -12.63
C MET A 211 -8.48 32.25 -13.40
N SER A 212 -9.33 32.59 -14.37
CA SER A 212 -9.99 31.58 -15.22
C SER A 212 -8.98 30.78 -16.05
N HIS A 213 -7.92 31.44 -16.53
CA HIS A 213 -6.84 30.79 -17.25
C HIS A 213 -6.04 29.84 -16.34
N GLN A 214 -5.69 30.27 -15.13
CA GLN A 214 -5.02 29.41 -14.14
C GLN A 214 -5.90 28.22 -13.75
N LEU A 215 -7.19 28.45 -13.53
CA LEU A 215 -8.13 27.38 -13.18
C LEU A 215 -8.27 26.36 -14.33
N LYS A 216 -8.22 26.81 -15.58
CA LYS A 216 -8.17 25.93 -16.76
C LYS A 216 -6.88 25.10 -16.80
N LEU A 217 -5.73 25.70 -16.52
CA LEU A 217 -4.46 24.97 -16.45
C LEU A 217 -4.47 23.94 -15.32
N ASN A 218 -5.00 24.30 -14.15
CA ASN A 218 -5.17 23.38 -13.03
C ASN A 218 -6.09 22.21 -13.40
N ALA A 219 -7.21 22.48 -14.08
CA ALA A 219 -8.12 21.42 -14.55
C ALA A 219 -7.45 20.45 -15.54
N VAL A 220 -6.63 20.97 -16.47
CA VAL A 220 -5.86 20.12 -17.40
C VAL A 220 -4.81 19.29 -16.65
N HIS A 221 -4.12 19.90 -15.68
CA HIS A 221 -3.15 19.19 -14.85
C HIS A 221 -3.82 18.07 -14.04
N PHE A 222 -4.95 18.36 -13.38
CA PHE A 222 -5.72 17.36 -12.65
C PHE A 222 -6.23 16.24 -13.56
N SER A 223 -6.69 16.55 -14.77
CA SER A 223 -7.10 15.52 -15.73
C SER A 223 -5.95 14.59 -16.12
N LYS A 224 -4.73 15.13 -16.26
CA LYS A 224 -3.55 14.33 -16.57
C LYS A 224 -3.12 13.46 -15.39
N SER A 225 -3.07 14.03 -14.18
CA SER A 225 -2.77 13.28 -12.95
C SER A 225 -3.77 12.15 -12.71
N LEU A 226 -5.05 12.37 -13.00
CA LEU A 226 -6.08 11.34 -12.88
C LEU A 226 -5.89 10.17 -13.87
N GLU A 227 -5.44 10.45 -15.10
CA GLU A 227 -5.15 9.38 -16.08
C GLU A 227 -3.95 8.53 -15.63
N ASP A 228 -2.89 9.18 -15.11
CA ASP A 228 -1.72 8.49 -14.56
C ASP A 228 -2.10 7.63 -13.33
N GLU A 229 -2.91 8.18 -12.41
CA GLU A 229 -3.39 7.46 -11.24
C GLU A 229 -4.29 6.28 -11.60
N LYS A 230 -5.14 6.44 -12.62
CA LYS A 230 -5.97 5.36 -13.15
C LYS A 230 -5.12 4.20 -13.67
N GLY A 231 -4.04 4.48 -14.40
CA GLY A 231 -3.11 3.45 -14.86
C GLY A 231 -2.44 2.70 -13.70
N ILE A 232 -2.05 3.41 -12.63
CA ILE A 232 -1.52 2.78 -11.41
C ILE A 232 -2.58 1.92 -10.72
N LEU A 233 -3.83 2.36 -10.71
CA LEU A 233 -4.94 1.64 -10.10
C LEU A 233 -5.25 0.34 -10.86
N GLU A 234 -5.30 0.40 -12.19
CA GLU A 234 -5.45 -0.78 -13.06
C GLU A 234 -4.31 -1.79 -12.82
N ALA A 235 -3.06 -1.34 -12.83
CA ALA A 235 -1.90 -2.20 -12.52
C ALA A 235 -1.99 -2.83 -11.12
N SER A 236 -2.46 -2.05 -10.13
CA SER A 236 -2.66 -2.55 -8.77
C SER A 236 -3.76 -3.61 -8.71
N THR A 237 -4.85 -3.42 -9.46
CA THR A 237 -5.92 -4.42 -9.54
C THR A 237 -5.45 -5.72 -10.19
N GLU A 238 -4.63 -5.64 -11.25
CA GLU A 238 -4.05 -6.82 -11.91
C GLU A 238 -3.13 -7.62 -10.97
N VAL A 239 -2.29 -6.93 -10.19
CA VAL A 239 -1.45 -7.59 -9.19
C VAL A 239 -2.29 -8.28 -8.11
N LEU A 240 -3.40 -7.65 -7.69
CA LEU A 240 -4.29 -8.19 -6.68
C LEU A 240 -5.05 -9.43 -7.18
N THR A 241 -5.57 -9.40 -8.40
CA THR A 241 -6.25 -10.56 -9.01
C THR A 241 -5.27 -11.72 -9.19
N ARG A 242 -4.06 -11.45 -9.68
CA ARG A 242 -3.00 -12.47 -9.81
C ARG A 242 -2.59 -13.08 -8.47
N ASN A 243 -2.53 -12.29 -7.42
CA ASN A 243 -2.21 -12.79 -6.07
C ASN A 243 -3.35 -13.65 -5.51
N LEU A 244 -4.59 -13.23 -5.72
CA LEU A 244 -5.78 -13.96 -5.33
C LEU A 244 -5.83 -15.33 -6.04
N ASP A 245 -5.56 -15.37 -7.35
CA ASP A 245 -5.50 -16.63 -8.11
C ASP A 245 -4.42 -17.57 -7.58
N ARG A 246 -3.21 -17.07 -7.29
CA ARG A 246 -2.14 -17.87 -6.69
C ARG A 246 -2.57 -18.45 -5.34
N THR A 247 -3.21 -17.64 -4.50
CA THR A 247 -3.69 -18.07 -3.19
C THR A 247 -4.79 -19.13 -3.31
N GLN A 248 -5.71 -18.98 -4.27
CA GLN A 248 -6.74 -19.98 -4.54
C GLN A 248 -6.16 -21.30 -5.05
N VAL A 249 -5.17 -21.26 -5.94
CA VAL A 249 -4.47 -22.45 -6.43
C VAL A 249 -3.76 -23.15 -5.27
N SER A 250 -2.99 -22.40 -4.46
CA SER A 250 -2.34 -22.96 -3.27
C SER A 250 -3.34 -23.57 -2.30
N LYS A 251 -4.50 -22.93 -2.07
CA LYS A 251 -5.58 -23.49 -1.23
C LYS A 251 -6.11 -24.81 -1.79
N LYS A 252 -6.36 -24.91 -3.10
CA LYS A 252 -6.82 -26.15 -3.75
C LYS A 252 -5.78 -27.27 -3.62
N VAL A 253 -4.49 -26.94 -3.75
CA VAL A 253 -3.38 -27.88 -3.55
C VAL A 253 -3.29 -28.33 -2.10
N LEU A 254 -3.44 -27.41 -1.13
CA LEU A 254 -3.46 -27.76 0.29
C LEU A 254 -4.67 -28.63 0.63
N ASP A 255 -5.84 -28.35 0.07
CA ASP A 255 -7.04 -29.16 0.28
C ASP A 255 -6.89 -30.56 -0.33
N SER A 256 -6.23 -30.68 -1.50
CA SER A 256 -5.96 -31.99 -2.11
C SER A 256 -4.93 -32.79 -1.32
N VAL A 257 -3.86 -32.13 -0.85
CA VAL A 257 -2.85 -32.75 0.03
C VAL A 257 -3.47 -33.13 1.37
N ARG A 258 -4.33 -32.30 1.96
CA ARG A 258 -5.04 -32.60 3.21
C ARG A 258 -5.95 -33.82 3.08
N LYS A 259 -6.73 -33.91 1.99
CA LYS A 259 -7.56 -35.09 1.70
C LYS A 259 -6.71 -36.35 1.53
N LYS A 260 -5.54 -36.24 0.89
CA LYS A 260 -4.62 -37.37 0.68
C LYS A 260 -3.87 -37.78 1.96
N ALA A 261 -3.46 -36.81 2.78
CA ALA A 261 -2.77 -37.02 4.05
C ALA A 261 -3.68 -37.65 5.12
N GLY A 262 -4.99 -37.39 5.09
CA GLY A 262 -5.94 -38.08 5.97
C GLY A 262 -6.09 -39.58 5.64
N GLY A 263 -5.88 -39.98 4.39
CA GLY A 263 -6.05 -41.37 3.95
C GLY A 263 -5.09 -42.36 4.61
N THR A 264 -3.84 -41.96 4.85
CA THR A 264 -2.85 -42.85 5.49
C THR A 264 -3.19 -43.09 6.96
N THR A 265 -3.67 -42.07 7.68
CA THR A 265 -4.12 -42.23 9.07
C THR A 265 -5.38 -43.11 9.16
N TRP A 266 -6.26 -43.05 8.17
CA TRP A 266 -7.43 -43.92 8.14
C TRP A 266 -7.04 -45.39 7.91
N LEU A 267 -6.05 -45.62 7.04
CA LEU A 267 -5.54 -46.96 6.75
C LEU A 267 -4.86 -47.59 7.97
N THR A 268 -4.08 -46.83 8.75
CA THR A 268 -3.48 -47.34 10.00
C THR A 268 -4.53 -47.64 11.06
N ILE A 269 -5.56 -46.81 11.20
CA ILE A 269 -6.69 -47.08 12.12
C ILE A 269 -7.40 -48.37 11.74
N ILE A 270 -7.70 -48.59 10.44
CA ILE A 270 -8.31 -49.85 9.97
C ILE A 270 -7.41 -51.04 10.29
N SER A 271 -6.10 -50.93 10.07
CA SER A 271 -5.14 -52.01 10.36
C SER A 271 -5.17 -52.39 11.85
N ILE A 272 -5.22 -51.42 12.77
CA ILE A 272 -5.33 -51.66 14.21
C ILE A 272 -6.64 -52.37 14.57
N VAL A 273 -7.76 -51.96 13.96
CA VAL A 273 -9.08 -52.58 14.20
C VAL A 273 -9.10 -54.03 13.74
N VAL A 274 -8.51 -54.35 12.58
CA VAL A 274 -8.42 -55.73 12.08
C VAL A 274 -7.63 -56.62 13.05
N VAL A 275 -6.51 -56.13 13.57
CA VAL A 275 -5.71 -56.86 14.58
C VAL A 275 -6.51 -57.11 15.87
N MET A 276 -7.28 -56.12 16.33
CA MET A 276 -8.17 -56.27 17.49
C MET A 276 -9.25 -57.34 17.26
N ILE A 277 -9.86 -57.38 16.08
CA ILE A 277 -10.88 -58.39 15.74
C ILE A 277 -10.27 -59.79 15.70
N ALA A 278 -9.11 -59.96 15.05
CA ALA A 278 -8.41 -61.23 15.00
C ALA A 278 -8.06 -61.74 16.41
N PHE A 279 -7.61 -60.85 17.29
CA PHE A 279 -7.30 -61.17 18.68
C PHE A 279 -8.53 -61.68 19.45
N VAL A 280 -9.68 -60.98 19.34
CA VAL A 280 -10.94 -61.42 19.95
C VAL A 280 -11.37 -62.77 19.39
N TRP A 281 -11.24 -62.99 18.08
CA TRP A 281 -11.54 -64.28 17.45
C TRP A 281 -10.69 -65.43 17.98
N THR A 282 -9.36 -65.26 18.05
CA THR A 282 -8.46 -66.28 18.62
C THR A 282 -8.77 -66.56 20.08
N TYR A 283 -9.06 -65.53 20.87
CA TYR A 283 -9.47 -65.66 22.26
C TYR A 283 -10.77 -66.47 22.40
N LEU A 284 -11.78 -66.18 21.58
CA LEU A 284 -13.04 -66.92 21.57
C LEU A 284 -12.82 -68.40 21.18
N LEU A 285 -11.91 -68.68 20.23
CA LEU A 285 -11.60 -70.05 19.80
C LEU A 285 -10.98 -70.88 20.93
N ILE A 286 -10.02 -70.31 21.68
CA ILE A 286 -9.42 -70.95 22.87
C ILE A 286 -10.46 -71.11 23.99
N ARG A 287 -11.37 -70.17 24.14
CA ARG A 287 -12.43 -70.24 25.17
C ARG A 287 -13.47 -71.32 24.87
N PHE A 288 -13.77 -71.54 23.59
CA PHE A 288 -14.77 -72.51 23.13
C PHE A 288 -14.23 -73.93 22.95
N THR A 289 -12.92 -74.07 22.69
CA THR A 289 -12.23 -75.36 22.61
C THR A 289 -11.91 -75.86 24.01
#